data_AF-A0A5C5V298-F1
#
_entry.id   AF-A0A5C5V298-F1
#
_cell.length_a   1.000
_cell.length_b   1.000
_cell.length_c   1.000
_cell.angle_alpha   90.00
_cell.angle_beta   90.00
_cell.angle_gamma   90.00
#
_symmetry.space_group_name_H-M   'P 1'
#
loop_
_entity.id
_entity.type
_entity.pdbx_description
1 polymer ?
#
loop_
_entity_poly.entity_id
_entity_poly.type
_entity_poly.pdbx_seq_one_letter_code
_entity_poly.pdbx_strand_id
1 'polypeptide(L)'
;MITTSRLRLRWPRFRTRTLLAVMTVLSIGFGAALYLWPSPRASTAVVPVLGPITDGGKTTALPPPSDAEVMRALQRALPRGAKAPTMNVRIVREKVADYVDPVRVYPMIGPGQQHHAHYRCSIYFSRGAYRPDGRYIITVDHNHLHMVGEETPSL
;
A
#
# COMPACT_ATOMS: atom_id res chain seq x y z
N MET A 1 64.84 -33.48 -10.09
CA MET A 1 65.04 -32.30 -9.22
C MET A 1 63.95 -31.29 -9.58
N ILE A 2 62.89 -31.19 -8.77
CA ILE A 2 61.74 -30.32 -9.04
C ILE A 2 61.87 -29.07 -8.16
N THR A 3 62.11 -27.93 -8.79
CA THR A 3 62.28 -26.63 -8.12
C THR A 3 60.93 -26.01 -7.82
N THR A 4 60.48 -26.07 -6.56
CA THR A 4 59.27 -25.37 -6.11
C THR A 4 59.55 -23.88 -5.93
N SER A 5 59.06 -23.03 -6.84
CA SER A 5 59.06 -21.58 -6.69
C SER A 5 57.92 -21.17 -5.74
N ARG A 6 58.26 -20.62 -4.57
CA ARG A 6 57.26 -20.06 -3.65
C ARG A 6 56.73 -18.74 -4.23
N LEU A 7 55.52 -18.75 -4.78
CA LEU A 7 54.76 -17.54 -5.08
C LEU A 7 54.47 -16.79 -3.76
N ARG A 8 55.23 -15.73 -3.49
CA ARG A 8 54.93 -14.81 -2.38
C ARG A 8 53.71 -14.00 -2.78
N LEU A 9 52.53 -14.32 -2.22
CA LEU A 9 51.38 -13.42 -2.26
C LEU A 9 51.75 -12.10 -1.59
N ARG A 10 51.98 -11.05 -2.38
CA ARG A 10 52.10 -9.68 -1.88
C ARG A 10 50.69 -9.20 -1.56
N TRP A 11 50.36 -9.17 -0.28
CA TRP A 11 49.15 -8.52 0.20
C TRP A 11 49.16 -7.05 -0.26
N PRO A 12 48.08 -6.55 -0.86
CA PRO A 12 48.00 -5.14 -1.25
C PRO A 12 48.13 -4.29 0.00
N ARG A 13 49.22 -3.52 0.08
CA ARG A 13 49.45 -2.56 1.17
C ARG A 13 48.61 -1.33 0.90
N PHE A 14 47.35 -1.36 1.31
CA PHE A 14 46.51 -0.18 1.30
C PHE A 14 47.03 0.82 2.34
N ARG A 15 47.28 2.06 1.91
CA ARG A 15 47.55 3.16 2.85
C ARG A 15 46.27 3.44 3.63
N THR A 16 46.35 3.52 4.96
CA THR A 16 45.21 3.71 5.87
C THR A 16 44.33 4.91 5.48
N ARG A 17 44.95 5.99 4.99
CA ARG A 17 44.26 7.19 4.51
C ARG A 17 43.37 6.92 3.29
N THR A 18 43.80 6.03 2.39
CA THR A 18 43.03 5.64 1.20
C THR A 18 41.82 4.79 1.58
N LEU A 19 41.99 3.84 2.51
CA LEU A 19 40.88 3.05 3.05
C LEU A 19 39.84 3.93 3.74
N LEU A 20 40.28 4.87 4.56
CA LEU A 20 39.38 5.79 5.26
C LEU A 20 38.57 6.64 4.27
N ALA A 21 39.23 7.19 3.24
CA ALA A 21 38.56 7.99 2.21
C ALA A 21 37.51 7.18 1.42
N VAL A 22 37.85 5.95 1.02
CA VAL A 22 36.92 5.06 0.30
C VAL A 22 35.72 4.71 1.18
N MET A 23 35.94 4.38 2.45
CA MET A 23 34.87 4.07 3.38
C MET A 23 33.94 5.26 3.60
N THR A 24 34.48 6.48 3.73
CA THR A 24 33.66 7.69 3.88
C THR A 24 32.80 7.94 2.65
N VAL A 25 33.36 7.83 1.45
CA VAL A 25 32.61 8.03 0.20
C VAL A 25 31.52 6.97 0.05
N LEU A 26 31.81 5.70 0.37
CA LEU A 26 30.82 4.63 0.35
C LEU A 26 29.70 4.86 1.37
N SER A 27 30.02 5.29 2.59
CA SER A 27 29.03 5.59 3.62
C SER A 27 28.13 6.77 3.23
N ILE A 28 28.70 7.84 2.67
CA ILE A 28 27.91 8.98 2.18
C ILE A 28 27.02 8.57 1.00
N GLY A 29 27.58 7.83 0.03
CA GLY A 29 26.83 7.33 -1.12
C GLY A 29 25.69 6.40 -0.72
N PHE A 30 25.92 5.50 0.24
CA PHE A 30 24.90 4.60 0.77
C PHE A 30 23.82 5.37 1.54
N GLY A 31 24.20 6.35 2.37
CA GLY A 31 23.25 7.22 3.07
C GLY A 31 22.38 8.04 2.11
N ALA A 32 22.98 8.61 1.06
CA ALA A 32 22.25 9.35 0.03
C ALA A 32 21.30 8.43 -0.77
N ALA A 33 21.74 7.21 -1.09
CA ALA A 33 20.90 6.22 -1.75
C ALA A 33 19.70 5.80 -0.90
N LEU A 34 19.88 5.59 0.40
CA LEU A 34 18.78 5.29 1.33
C LEU A 34 17.82 6.48 1.49
N TYR A 35 18.35 7.71 1.57
CA TYR A 35 17.53 8.92 1.72
C TYR A 35 16.68 9.19 0.48
N LEU A 36 17.24 8.97 -0.71
CA LEU A 36 16.55 9.13 -1.99
C LEU A 36 15.73 7.89 -2.38
N TRP A 37 15.87 6.78 -1.64
CA TRP A 37 15.09 5.58 -1.90
C TRP A 37 13.61 5.89 -1.63
N PRO A 38 12.73 5.78 -2.63
CA PRO A 38 11.32 6.01 -2.41
C PRO A 38 10.81 4.95 -1.44
N SER A 39 10.41 5.37 -0.25
CA SER A 39 9.67 4.48 0.64
C SER A 39 8.39 4.04 -0.07
N PRO A 40 7.97 2.76 0.09
CA PRO A 40 6.64 2.34 -0.35
C PRO A 40 5.66 3.31 0.29
N ARG A 41 4.91 4.05 -0.56
CA ARG A 41 4.03 5.13 -0.11
C ARG A 41 3.13 4.57 0.98
N ALA A 42 3.37 4.97 2.23
CA ALA A 42 2.49 4.63 3.32
C ALA A 42 1.12 5.21 2.98
N SER A 43 0.13 4.36 2.81
CA SER A 43 -1.25 4.79 2.76
C SER A 43 -1.57 5.40 4.13
N THR A 44 -1.73 6.72 4.20
CA THR A 44 -2.29 7.42 5.36
C THR A 44 -3.79 7.15 5.51
N ALA A 45 -4.20 5.90 5.35
CA ALA A 45 -5.57 5.48 5.53
C ALA A 45 -5.82 5.35 7.03
N VAL A 46 -6.52 6.34 7.60
CA VAL A 46 -7.07 6.21 8.96
C VAL A 46 -8.17 5.17 8.87
N VAL A 47 -8.04 4.08 9.62
CA VAL A 47 -9.08 3.06 9.75
C VAL A 47 -10.09 3.56 10.78
N PRO A 48 -11.33 3.90 10.39
CA PRO A 48 -12.31 4.38 11.35
C PRO A 48 -12.72 3.26 12.30
N VAL A 49 -12.92 3.62 13.57
CA VAL A 49 -13.42 2.72 14.62
C VAL A 49 -14.87 3.09 14.88
N LEU A 50 -15.78 2.16 14.63
CA LEU A 50 -17.22 2.27 14.82
C LEU A 50 -17.66 1.55 16.09
N GLY A 51 -18.89 1.86 16.53
CA GLY A 51 -19.53 1.17 17.63
C GLY A 51 -19.77 -0.32 17.35
N PRO A 52 -20.22 -1.07 18.37
CA PRO A 52 -20.40 -2.50 18.26
C PRO A 52 -21.46 -2.90 17.24
N ILE A 53 -21.22 -4.06 16.62
CA ILE A 53 -22.21 -4.72 15.77
C ILE A 53 -23.30 -5.24 16.70
N THR A 54 -24.45 -4.55 16.73
CA THR A 54 -25.60 -4.98 17.54
C THR A 54 -26.27 -6.20 16.91
N ASP A 55 -26.63 -7.19 17.73
CA ASP A 55 -27.34 -8.39 17.28
C ASP A 55 -28.60 -8.04 16.47
N GLY A 56 -28.69 -8.57 15.25
CA GLY A 56 -29.80 -8.37 14.32
C GLY A 56 -29.69 -7.15 13.40
N GLY A 57 -28.73 -6.25 13.61
CA GLY A 57 -28.44 -5.17 12.66
C GLY A 57 -27.66 -5.67 11.46
N LYS A 58 -28.09 -5.39 10.23
CA LYS A 58 -27.25 -5.65 9.05
C LYS A 58 -25.94 -4.88 9.23
N THR A 59 -24.82 -5.59 9.30
CA THR A 59 -23.47 -5.03 9.26
C THR A 59 -23.34 -4.18 8.00
N THR A 60 -23.60 -2.88 8.14
CA THR A 60 -23.66 -2.00 6.98
C THR A 60 -22.24 -1.53 6.73
N ALA A 61 -21.63 -2.05 5.67
CA ALA A 61 -20.34 -1.57 5.20
C ALA A 61 -20.37 -0.05 5.00
N LEU A 62 -19.20 0.58 5.07
CA LEU A 62 -19.05 1.98 4.66
C LEU A 62 -19.65 2.20 3.26
N PRO A 63 -20.18 3.42 3.01
CA PRO A 63 -20.80 3.73 1.73
C PRO A 63 -19.82 3.46 0.59
N PRO A 64 -20.31 3.03 -0.58
CA PRO A 64 -19.44 2.73 -1.73
C PRO A 64 -18.54 3.92 -2.07
N PRO A 65 -17.35 3.67 -2.63
CA PRO A 65 -16.32 4.70 -2.82
C PRO A 65 -16.82 5.84 -3.69
N SER A 66 -16.59 7.09 -3.29
CA SER A 66 -17.06 8.25 -4.07
C SER A 66 -16.35 8.37 -5.43
N ASP A 67 -16.92 9.11 -6.39
CA ASP A 67 -16.27 9.37 -7.69
C ASP A 67 -14.88 9.99 -7.52
N ALA A 68 -14.77 10.99 -6.64
CA ALA A 68 -13.50 11.64 -6.34
C ALA A 68 -12.48 10.68 -5.71
N GLU A 69 -12.93 9.77 -4.85
CA GLU A 69 -12.08 8.75 -4.26
C GLU A 69 -11.56 7.76 -5.31
N VAL A 70 -12.43 7.24 -6.18
CA VAL A 70 -12.06 6.36 -7.29
C VAL A 70 -11.06 7.05 -8.22
N MET A 71 -11.29 8.32 -8.56
CA MET A 71 -10.39 9.08 -9.43
C MET A 71 -9.03 9.38 -8.77
N ARG A 72 -9.00 9.65 -7.46
CA ARG A 72 -7.74 9.79 -6.70
C ARG A 72 -6.99 8.46 -6.61
N ALA A 73 -7.70 7.36 -6.37
CA ALA A 73 -7.11 6.03 -6.36
C ALA A 73 -6.51 5.68 -7.73
N LEU A 74 -7.24 5.93 -8.82
CA LEU A 74 -6.74 5.79 -10.19
C LEU A 74 -5.46 6.63 -10.39
N GLN A 75 -5.49 7.91 -10.02
CA GLN A 75 -4.35 8.80 -10.20
C GLN A 75 -3.09 8.35 -9.44
N ARG A 76 -3.25 7.69 -8.29
CA ARG A 76 -2.13 7.10 -7.53
C ARG A 76 -1.59 5.82 -8.16
N ALA A 77 -2.46 5.03 -8.78
CA ALA A 77 -2.12 3.77 -9.43
C ALA A 77 -1.46 3.97 -10.81
N LEU A 78 -1.71 5.11 -11.46
CA LEU A 78 -1.08 5.45 -12.74
C LEU A 78 0.44 5.66 -12.61
N PRO A 79 1.20 5.41 -13.71
CA PRO A 79 2.62 5.74 -13.77
C PRO A 79 2.88 7.21 -13.44
N ARG A 80 4.06 7.52 -12.88
CA ARG A 80 4.45 8.91 -12.60
C ARG A 80 4.33 9.77 -13.86
N GLY A 81 3.68 10.93 -13.74
CA GLY A 81 3.47 11.86 -14.85
C GLY A 81 2.23 11.57 -15.72
N ALA A 82 1.65 10.37 -15.63
CA ALA A 82 0.37 10.09 -16.28
C ALA A 82 -0.78 10.75 -15.52
N LYS A 83 -1.74 11.31 -16.26
CA LYS A 83 -2.94 11.94 -15.68
C LYS A 83 -4.15 11.04 -15.87
N ALA A 84 -4.98 10.98 -14.84
CA ALA A 84 -6.29 10.36 -14.93
C ALA A 84 -7.15 11.06 -16.01
N PRO A 85 -7.98 10.32 -16.75
CA PRO A 85 -8.89 10.90 -17.73
C PRO A 85 -9.90 11.82 -17.03
N THR A 86 -10.21 12.96 -17.63
CA THR A 86 -11.15 13.95 -17.08
C THR A 86 -12.40 14.14 -17.92
N MET A 87 -12.41 13.65 -19.16
CA MET A 87 -13.51 13.82 -20.11
C MET A 87 -14.22 12.49 -20.35
N ASN A 88 -15.55 12.54 -20.51
CA ASN A 88 -16.41 11.40 -20.86
C ASN A 88 -16.17 10.16 -19.97
N VAL A 89 -16.04 10.38 -18.66
CA VAL A 89 -15.75 9.32 -17.70
C VAL A 89 -17.07 8.75 -17.15
N ARG A 90 -17.20 7.42 -17.20
CA ARG A 90 -18.29 6.66 -16.56
C ARG A 90 -17.68 5.66 -15.58
N ILE A 91 -18.10 5.74 -14.33
CA ILE A 91 -17.60 4.86 -13.26
C ILE A 91 -18.71 3.88 -12.89
N VAL A 92 -18.40 2.58 -12.93
CA VAL A 92 -19.26 1.49 -12.46
C VAL A 92 -18.61 0.83 -11.25
N ARG A 93 -19.37 0.65 -10.17
CA ARG A 93 -18.89 0.11 -8.89
C ARG A 93 -19.62 -1.17 -8.57
N GLU A 94 -18.87 -2.18 -8.20
CA GLU A 94 -19.39 -3.48 -7.85
C GLU A 94 -18.76 -3.90 -6.53
N LYS A 95 -19.59 -4.31 -5.55
CA LYS A 95 -19.10 -4.89 -4.31
C LYS A 95 -18.70 -6.34 -4.57
N VAL A 96 -17.43 -6.66 -4.35
CA VAL A 96 -16.85 -7.98 -4.63
C VAL A 96 -16.86 -8.86 -3.39
N ALA A 97 -16.58 -8.29 -2.23
CA ALA A 97 -16.58 -9.00 -0.96
C ALA A 97 -16.97 -8.06 0.18
N ASP A 98 -17.67 -8.63 1.16
CA ASP A 98 -18.23 -7.96 2.33
C ASP A 98 -18.25 -8.97 3.48
N TYR A 99 -17.31 -8.86 4.42
CA TYR A 99 -17.21 -9.79 5.53
C TYR A 99 -16.54 -9.16 6.75
N VAL A 100 -16.81 -9.75 7.91
CA VAL A 100 -16.26 -9.33 9.20
C VAL A 100 -15.34 -10.42 9.73
N ASP A 101 -14.12 -10.05 10.09
CA ASP A 101 -13.15 -10.92 10.72
C ASP A 101 -13.60 -11.31 12.15
N PRO A 102 -13.14 -12.46 12.67
CA PRO A 102 -13.32 -12.79 14.08
C PRO A 102 -12.67 -11.73 14.97
N VAL A 103 -13.10 -11.68 16.24
CA VAL A 103 -12.57 -10.74 17.23
C VAL A 103 -11.05 -10.90 17.37
N ARG A 104 -10.33 -9.78 17.28
CA ARG A 104 -8.88 -9.69 17.50
C ARG A 104 -8.58 -8.57 18.47
N VAL A 105 -7.44 -8.66 19.16
CA VAL A 105 -6.94 -7.60 20.03
C VAL A 105 -5.97 -6.72 19.25
N TYR A 106 -6.35 -5.46 19.04
CA TYR A 106 -5.52 -4.44 18.41
C TYR A 106 -4.81 -3.60 19.49
N PRO A 107 -3.48 -3.40 19.44
CA PRO A 107 -2.72 -2.83 20.55
C PRO A 107 -3.23 -1.50 21.12
N MET A 108 -3.75 -0.59 20.28
CA MET A 108 -4.19 0.76 20.69
C MET A 108 -5.72 0.93 20.74
N ILE A 109 -6.48 -0.11 20.39
CA ILE A 109 -7.94 -0.05 20.22
C ILE A 109 -8.63 -1.03 21.18
N GLY A 110 -7.98 -2.16 21.48
CA GLY A 110 -8.53 -3.24 22.28
C GLY A 110 -9.20 -4.32 21.42
N PRO A 111 -10.13 -5.11 21.98
CA PRO A 111 -10.88 -6.12 21.23
C PRO A 111 -11.77 -5.45 20.18
N GLY A 112 -11.58 -5.84 18.93
CA GLY A 112 -12.35 -5.32 17.81
C GLY A 112 -12.48 -6.34 16.69
N GLN A 113 -13.49 -6.13 15.86
CA GLN A 113 -13.71 -6.89 14.63
C GLN A 113 -13.42 -6.00 13.43
N GLN A 114 -12.66 -6.52 12.48
CA GLN A 114 -12.37 -5.79 11.25
C GLN A 114 -13.39 -6.15 10.18
N HIS A 115 -14.07 -5.14 9.67
CA HIS A 115 -15.00 -5.27 8.56
C HIS A 115 -14.27 -4.89 7.27
N HIS A 116 -14.21 -5.84 6.34
CA HIS A 116 -13.62 -5.68 5.02
C HIS A 116 -14.72 -5.53 3.98
N ALA A 117 -14.69 -4.41 3.25
CA ALA A 117 -15.57 -4.17 2.12
C ALA A 117 -14.73 -3.85 0.88
N HIS A 118 -14.73 -4.78 -0.08
CA HIS A 118 -13.93 -4.71 -1.29
C HIS A 118 -14.79 -4.29 -2.48
N TYR A 119 -14.37 -3.25 -3.18
CA TYR A 119 -15.08 -2.74 -4.36
C TYR A 119 -14.21 -2.83 -5.61
N ARG A 120 -14.79 -3.36 -6.69
CA ARG A 120 -14.23 -3.27 -8.05
C ARG A 120 -14.83 -2.05 -8.73
N CYS A 121 -13.99 -1.10 -9.08
CA CYS A 121 -14.38 0.11 -9.80
C CYS A 121 -13.89 0.02 -11.25
N SER A 122 -14.83 -0.08 -12.19
CA SER A 122 -14.57 -0.02 -13.63
C SER A 122 -14.77 1.40 -14.13
N ILE A 123 -13.70 2.03 -14.61
CA ILE A 123 -13.70 3.39 -15.13
C ILE A 123 -13.60 3.31 -16.65
N TYR A 124 -14.69 3.66 -17.32
CA TYR A 124 -14.75 3.77 -18.78
C TYR A 124 -14.52 5.24 -19.16
N PHE A 125 -13.72 5.49 -20.17
CA PHE A 125 -13.50 6.85 -20.66
C PHE A 125 -13.34 6.87 -22.18
N SER A 126 -13.87 7.91 -22.81
CA SER A 126 -13.66 8.14 -24.24
C SER A 126 -12.61 9.22 -24.48
N ARG A 127 -11.69 8.97 -25.43
CA ARG A 127 -10.61 9.90 -25.81
C ARG A 127 -10.90 10.67 -27.10
N GLY A 128 -12.14 10.62 -27.60
CA GLY A 128 -12.59 11.29 -28.82
C GLY A 128 -12.33 10.48 -30.10
N ALA A 129 -12.76 11.01 -31.25
CA ALA A 129 -12.88 10.27 -32.52
C ALA A 129 -11.60 9.58 -33.02
N TYR A 130 -10.41 10.11 -32.67
CA TYR A 130 -9.13 9.63 -33.18
C TYR A 130 -8.36 8.74 -32.20
N ARG A 131 -8.89 8.48 -31.01
CA ARG A 131 -8.24 7.64 -30.00
C ARG A 131 -9.21 6.59 -29.49
N PRO A 132 -8.76 5.33 -29.32
CA PRO A 132 -9.63 4.30 -28.79
C PRO A 132 -10.09 4.66 -27.38
N ASP A 133 -11.35 4.37 -27.10
CA ASP A 133 -11.89 4.36 -25.75
C ASP A 133 -11.08 3.42 -24.88
N GLY A 134 -11.03 3.72 -23.58
CA GLY A 134 -10.25 2.94 -22.64
C GLY A 134 -11.05 2.56 -21.41
N ARG A 135 -10.53 1.56 -20.71
CA ARG A 135 -11.06 1.09 -19.44
C ARG A 135 -9.93 0.91 -18.44
N TYR A 136 -10.12 1.43 -17.24
CA TYR A 136 -9.34 1.06 -16.06
C TYR A 136 -10.21 0.23 -15.13
N ILE A 137 -9.60 -0.76 -14.48
CA ILE A 137 -10.22 -1.51 -13.40
C ILE A 137 -9.31 -1.30 -12.19
N ILE A 138 -9.86 -0.74 -11.13
CA ILE A 138 -9.16 -0.56 -9.87
C ILE A 138 -9.94 -1.19 -8.73
N THR A 139 -9.24 -1.70 -7.74
CA THR A 139 -9.83 -2.19 -6.49
C THR A 139 -9.70 -1.10 -5.43
N VAL A 140 -10.79 -0.81 -4.74
CA VAL A 140 -10.84 0.14 -3.62
C VAL A 140 -11.43 -0.57 -2.42
N ASP A 141 -10.70 -0.56 -1.32
CA ASP A 141 -11.07 -1.26 -0.09
C ASP A 141 -11.50 -0.25 0.97
N HIS A 142 -12.64 -0.52 1.59
CA HIS A 142 -13.21 0.26 2.68
C HIS A 142 -13.20 -0.55 3.96
N ASN A 143 -12.06 -0.52 4.64
CA ASN A 143 -11.86 -1.27 5.87
C ASN A 143 -12.13 -0.38 7.07
N HIS A 144 -12.84 -0.92 8.06
CA HIS A 144 -13.11 -0.26 9.33
C HIS A 144 -13.15 -1.28 10.47
N LEU A 145 -13.02 -0.79 11.70
CA LEU A 145 -13.09 -1.61 12.89
C LEU A 145 -14.42 -1.38 13.59
N HIS A 146 -14.97 -2.43 14.19
CA HIS A 146 -16.04 -2.36 15.16
C HIS A 146 -15.47 -2.72 16.53
N MET A 147 -15.78 -1.90 17.54
CA MET A 147 -15.55 -2.29 18.93
C MET A 147 -16.44 -3.49 19.28
N VAL A 148 -15.97 -4.40 20.13
CA VAL A 148 -16.86 -5.45 20.65
C VAL A 148 -17.65 -4.88 21.83
N GLY A 149 -18.98 -5.09 21.84
CA GLY A 149 -19.82 -4.74 22.99
C GLY A 149 -19.73 -5.81 24.07
N GLU A 150 -20.04 -5.48 25.32
CA GLU A 150 -20.17 -6.50 26.37
C GLU A 150 -21.35 -7.42 26.02
N GLU A 151 -21.07 -8.71 25.79
CA GLU A 151 -22.11 -9.73 25.76
C GLU A 151 -22.78 -9.74 27.13
N THR A 152 -24.07 -9.41 27.20
CA THR A 152 -24.83 -9.66 28.42
C THR A 152 -24.89 -11.17 28.57
N PRO A 153 -24.37 -11.79 29.65
CA PRO A 153 -24.41 -13.23 29.78
C PRO A 153 -25.88 -13.65 29.78
N SER A 154 -26.27 -14.50 28.83
CA SER A 154 -27.60 -15.10 28.80
C SER A 154 -27.81 -15.89 30.09
N LEU A 155 -28.70 -15.38 30.95
CA LEU A 155 -29.20 -16.06 32.15
C LEU A 155 -29.91 -17.37 31.79
#